data_AF-A0A9W8G9D8-F1
#
_entry.id   AF-A0A9W8G9D8-F1
#
_cell.length_a   1.000
_cell.length_b   1.000
_cell.length_c   1.000
_cell.angle_alpha   90.00
_cell.angle_beta   90.00
_cell.angle_gamma   90.00
#
_symmetry.space_group_name_H-M   'P 1'
#
loop_
_entity.id
_entity.type
_entity.pdbx_description
1 polymer ?
#
loop_
_entity_poly.entity_id
_entity_poly.type
_entity_poly.pdbx_seq_one_letter_code
_entity_poly.pdbx_strand_id
1 'polypeptide(L)'
;MAVQSLILDGGFGQLIADEYPELDIADDGLWAAGVAIRSPEIIRQIHLRYLDAGADIITTATYQASVDGYIGSGLAINEDDAVSLMTKTISLAIDARNAYMQKSNMSCANPSSVTSSACHLRQPLIAVSLGSIGATLGNCSEYTGAFGHELMPSDIKEFHQRRLSVLLKCLQKPYLQNQIDILAFETIPSLVEVDGIVSALEHVHAWISLEAVNLYM
;
A
#
# COMPACT_ATOMS: atom_id res chain seq x y z
N MET A 1 -26.44 4.67 -17.84
CA MET A 1 -25.91 3.76 -16.80
C MET A 1 -25.57 4.60 -15.59
N ALA A 2 -26.02 4.21 -14.39
CA ALA A 2 -25.57 4.90 -13.19
C ALA A 2 -24.06 4.68 -13.03
N VAL A 3 -23.30 5.75 -12.80
CA VAL A 3 -21.88 5.63 -12.46
C VAL A 3 -21.82 5.12 -11.03
N GLN A 4 -21.21 3.95 -10.83
CA GLN A 4 -21.00 3.38 -9.51
C GLN A 4 -19.65 3.88 -8.98
N SER A 5 -19.67 4.60 -7.87
CA SER A 5 -18.44 4.98 -7.16
C SER A 5 -17.85 3.76 -6.47
N LEU A 6 -16.54 3.62 -6.51
CA LEU A 6 -15.78 2.66 -5.71
C LEU A 6 -15.29 3.34 -4.44
N ILE A 7 -15.34 2.62 -3.33
CA ILE A 7 -14.87 3.10 -2.02
C ILE A 7 -13.47 2.55 -1.75
N LEU A 8 -12.50 3.44 -1.53
CA LEU A 8 -11.15 3.09 -1.06
C LEU A 8 -11.18 2.84 0.45
N ASP A 9 -10.21 2.07 0.95
CA ASP A 9 -9.91 2.03 2.37
C ASP A 9 -9.37 3.37 2.92
N GLY A 10 -9.17 3.43 4.23
CA GLY A 10 -8.69 4.61 4.93
C GLY A 10 -7.22 4.53 5.34
N GLY A 11 -6.78 5.49 6.15
CA GLY A 11 -5.40 5.57 6.63
C GLY A 11 -4.98 4.34 7.45
N PHE A 12 -4.04 3.56 6.95
CA PHE A 12 -3.53 2.35 7.60
C PHE A 12 -2.83 2.67 8.93
N GLY A 13 -1.92 3.64 8.93
CA GLY A 13 -1.18 4.06 10.12
C GLY A 13 -2.06 4.66 11.20
N GLN A 14 -3.09 5.45 10.80
CA GLN A 14 -4.04 6.03 11.74
C GLN A 14 -4.83 4.95 12.49
N LEU A 15 -5.36 3.95 11.77
CA LEU A 15 -6.12 2.89 12.40
C LEU A 15 -5.25 2.03 13.32
N ILE A 16 -3.96 1.85 13.01
CA ILE A 16 -3.00 1.23 13.93
C ILE A 16 -2.82 2.08 15.19
N ALA A 17 -2.59 3.38 15.05
CA ALA A 17 -2.41 4.27 16.20
C ALA A 17 -3.65 4.28 17.12
N ASP A 18 -4.85 4.16 16.54
CA ASP A 18 -6.12 4.16 17.27
C ASP A 18 -6.44 2.81 17.94
N GLU A 19 -6.24 1.68 17.25
CA GLU A 19 -6.64 0.35 17.73
C GLU A 19 -5.50 -0.44 18.40
N TYR A 20 -4.23 -0.13 18.09
CA TYR A 20 -3.03 -0.84 18.55
C TYR A 20 -1.91 0.15 18.99
N PRO A 21 -2.18 1.07 19.93
CA PRO A 21 -1.23 2.11 20.33
C PRO A 21 0.10 1.57 20.91
N GLU A 22 0.16 0.31 21.32
CA GLU A 22 1.35 -0.35 21.83
C GLU A 22 2.41 -0.69 20.78
N LEU A 23 2.08 -0.66 19.49
CA LEU A 23 3.02 -1.02 18.41
C LEU A 23 4.04 0.07 18.08
N ASP A 24 3.83 1.29 18.58
CA ASP A 24 4.61 2.51 18.34
C ASP A 24 5.29 2.54 16.96
N ILE A 25 4.49 2.80 15.94
CA ILE A 25 4.95 2.77 14.54
C ILE A 25 5.73 4.04 14.15
N ALA A 26 5.93 5.01 15.04
CA ALA A 26 6.64 6.25 14.68
C ALA A 26 8.17 6.12 14.77
N ASP A 27 8.68 5.20 15.59
CA ASP A 27 10.07 5.26 16.10
C ASP A 27 11.13 4.63 15.17
N ASP A 28 10.73 3.72 14.26
CA ASP A 28 11.66 2.96 13.41
C ASP A 28 11.80 3.48 11.97
N GLY A 29 11.10 4.56 11.61
CA GLY A 29 11.10 5.13 10.26
C GLY A 29 10.43 4.25 9.18
N LEU A 30 9.93 3.06 9.53
CA LEU A 30 9.24 2.13 8.62
C LEU A 30 7.71 2.19 8.75
N TRP A 31 7.20 2.73 9.85
CA TRP A 31 5.77 2.82 10.17
C TRP A 31 5.02 1.51 9.97
N ALA A 32 3.95 1.52 9.18
CA ALA A 32 3.14 0.35 8.90
C ALA A 32 3.96 -0.78 8.22
N ALA A 33 5.03 -0.46 7.49
CA ALA A 33 5.91 -1.46 6.88
C ALA A 33 6.75 -2.21 7.94
N GLY A 34 7.01 -1.59 9.10
CA GLY A 34 7.67 -2.22 10.26
C GLY A 34 6.77 -3.21 11.01
N VAL A 35 5.44 -3.04 10.92
CA VAL A 35 4.46 -3.94 11.54
C VAL A 35 4.56 -5.36 10.97
N ALA A 36 4.95 -5.50 9.70
CA ALA A 36 5.17 -6.80 9.08
C ALA A 36 6.26 -7.63 9.78
N ILE A 37 7.19 -6.96 10.48
CA ILE A 37 8.29 -7.60 11.21
C ILE A 37 7.80 -8.09 12.58
N ARG A 38 7.02 -7.26 13.28
CA ARG A 38 6.67 -7.47 14.70
C ARG A 38 5.33 -8.19 14.88
N SER A 39 4.32 -7.80 14.10
CA SER A 39 2.92 -8.17 14.29
C SER A 39 2.16 -8.27 12.95
N PRO A 40 2.60 -9.14 12.02
CA PRO A 40 2.00 -9.24 10.68
C PRO A 40 0.50 -9.58 10.68
N GLU A 41 0.00 -10.25 11.72
CA GLU A 41 -1.42 -10.54 11.91
C GLU A 41 -2.28 -9.27 12.05
N ILE A 42 -1.71 -8.16 12.53
CA ILE A 42 -2.41 -6.88 12.66
C ILE A 42 -2.66 -6.29 11.27
N ILE A 43 -1.73 -6.45 10.33
CA ILE A 43 -1.92 -5.97 8.95
C ILE A 43 -3.16 -6.61 8.31
N ARG A 44 -3.30 -7.93 8.46
CA ARG A 44 -4.49 -8.66 7.98
C ARG A 44 -5.77 -8.20 8.67
N GLN A 45 -5.72 -7.92 9.98
CA GLN A 45 -6.87 -7.44 10.74
C GLN A 45 -7.32 -6.07 10.23
N ILE A 46 -6.40 -5.12 10.04
CA ILE A 46 -6.70 -3.79 9.51
C ILE A 46 -7.38 -3.86 8.14
N HIS A 47 -6.86 -4.67 7.21
CA HIS A 47 -7.54 -4.88 5.91
C HIS A 47 -8.95 -5.44 6.08
N LEU A 48 -9.15 -6.44 6.96
CA LEU A 48 -10.48 -6.98 7.25
C LEU A 48 -11.41 -5.92 7.85
N ARG A 49 -10.92 -5.02 8.70
CA ARG A 49 -11.71 -3.92 9.27
C ARG A 49 -12.25 -3.00 8.17
N TYR A 50 -11.41 -2.61 7.21
CA TYR A 50 -11.85 -1.79 6.07
C TYR A 50 -12.81 -2.54 5.14
N LEU A 51 -12.56 -3.82 4.86
CA LEU A 51 -13.49 -4.63 4.06
C LEU A 51 -14.85 -4.80 4.75
N ASP A 52 -14.87 -5.07 6.06
CA ASP A 52 -16.11 -5.16 6.84
C ASP A 52 -16.84 -3.80 6.91
N ALA A 53 -16.12 -2.68 6.81
CA ALA A 53 -16.68 -1.33 6.73
C ALA A 53 -17.21 -0.95 5.33
N GLY A 54 -16.94 -1.76 4.30
CA GLY A 54 -17.46 -1.56 2.94
C GLY A 54 -16.45 -1.05 1.91
N ALA A 55 -15.14 -1.14 2.19
CA ALA A 55 -14.13 -0.82 1.18
C ALA A 55 -14.25 -1.76 -0.04
N ASP A 56 -14.31 -1.18 -1.23
CA ASP A 56 -14.25 -1.88 -2.51
C ASP A 56 -12.80 -2.12 -2.95
N ILE A 57 -11.87 -1.28 -2.48
CA ILE A 57 -10.44 -1.36 -2.78
C ILE A 57 -9.67 -1.25 -1.47
N ILE A 58 -8.76 -2.19 -1.21
CA ILE A 58 -7.78 -2.08 -0.11
C ILE A 58 -6.39 -1.80 -0.65
N THR A 59 -5.64 -0.94 0.03
CA THR A 59 -4.25 -0.60 -0.27
C THR A 59 -3.32 -1.43 0.61
N THR A 60 -2.27 -2.04 0.06
CA THR A 60 -1.29 -2.81 0.86
C THR A 60 -0.51 -1.91 1.81
N ALA A 61 -0.02 -2.43 2.95
CA ALA A 61 0.84 -1.66 3.88
C ALA A 61 2.29 -1.49 3.38
N THR A 62 2.48 -1.14 2.11
CA THR A 62 3.78 -1.03 1.42
C THR A 62 4.15 0.41 1.04
N TYR A 63 3.41 1.41 1.53
CA TYR A 63 3.60 2.83 1.27
C TYR A 63 5.07 3.28 1.39
N GLN A 64 5.72 2.98 2.52
CA GLN A 64 7.13 3.28 2.79
C GLN A 64 8.08 2.11 2.49
N ALA A 65 7.56 0.95 2.10
CA ALA A 65 8.37 -0.24 1.95
C ALA A 65 9.36 -0.09 0.78
N SER A 66 10.64 -0.15 1.12
CA SER A 66 11.77 -0.16 0.19
C SER A 66 12.88 -1.03 0.75
N VAL A 67 13.70 -1.61 -0.13
CA VAL A 67 14.87 -2.41 0.29
C VAL A 67 15.82 -1.56 1.16
N ASP A 68 16.10 -0.33 0.70
CA ASP A 68 17.01 0.57 1.41
C ASP A 68 16.45 1.02 2.76
N GLY A 69 15.14 1.26 2.87
CA GLY A 69 14.47 1.58 4.13
C GLY A 69 14.55 0.43 5.12
N TYR A 70 14.28 -0.80 4.69
CA TYR A 70 14.41 -1.97 5.56
C TYR A 70 15.85 -2.21 6.02
N ILE A 71 16.83 -2.11 5.13
CA ILE A 71 18.26 -2.23 5.48
C ILE A 71 18.67 -1.11 6.45
N GLY A 72 18.19 0.11 6.22
CA GLY A 72 18.48 1.31 7.02
C GLY A 72 17.82 1.34 8.40
N SER A 73 16.85 0.46 8.68
CA SER A 73 16.08 0.44 9.94
C SER A 73 16.88 0.05 11.20
N GLY A 74 18.12 -0.41 11.05
CA GLY A 74 18.93 -0.88 12.18
C GLY A 74 18.56 -2.28 12.69
N LEU A 75 17.59 -2.96 12.06
CA LEU A 75 17.10 -4.30 12.46
C LEU A 75 17.87 -5.47 11.82
N ALA A 76 19.06 -5.21 11.25
CA ALA A 76 19.90 -6.21 10.58
C ALA A 76 19.19 -6.99 9.45
N ILE A 77 18.35 -6.31 8.67
CA ILE A 77 17.61 -6.86 7.52
C ILE A 77 18.51 -6.79 6.27
N ASN A 78 18.62 -7.88 5.51
CA ASN A 78 19.29 -7.89 4.21
C ASN A 78 18.29 -7.71 3.05
N GLU A 79 18.77 -7.64 1.80
CA GLU A 79 17.90 -7.46 0.63
C GLU A 79 16.86 -8.58 0.46
N ASP A 80 17.22 -9.84 0.66
CA ASP A 80 16.29 -10.97 0.52
C ASP A 80 15.21 -10.96 1.60
N ASP A 81 15.57 -10.58 2.83
CA ASP A 81 14.64 -10.42 3.94
C ASP A 81 13.68 -9.25 3.69
N ALA A 82 14.18 -8.11 3.17
CA ALA A 82 13.36 -6.97 2.80
C ALA A 82 12.34 -7.34 1.71
N VAL A 83 12.78 -8.04 0.65
CA VAL A 83 11.89 -8.55 -0.41
C VAL A 83 10.86 -9.53 0.18
N SER A 84 11.27 -10.38 1.13
CA SER A 84 10.38 -11.33 1.80
C SER A 84 9.33 -10.62 2.66
N LEU A 85 9.69 -9.56 3.37
CA LEU A 85 8.77 -8.73 4.17
C LEU A 85 7.77 -7.99 3.28
N MET A 86 8.21 -7.41 2.16
CA MET A 86 7.32 -6.79 1.17
C MET A 86 6.34 -7.82 0.59
N THR A 87 6.85 -8.99 0.21
CA THR A 87 6.03 -10.10 -0.30
C THR A 87 4.99 -10.55 0.73
N LYS A 88 5.40 -10.66 2.00
CA LYS A 88 4.53 -11.06 3.11
C LYS A 88 3.43 -10.02 3.36
N THR A 89 3.77 -8.73 3.32
CA THR A 89 2.82 -7.64 3.48
C THR A 89 1.73 -7.69 2.41
N ILE A 90 2.12 -7.91 1.14
CA ILE A 90 1.18 -8.07 0.03
C ILE A 90 0.30 -9.33 0.23
N SER A 91 0.88 -10.44 0.70
CA SER A 91 0.12 -11.67 0.94
C SER A 91 -0.96 -11.48 2.01
N LEU A 92 -0.72 -10.65 3.02
CA LEU A 92 -1.67 -10.41 4.11
C LEU A 92 -2.93 -9.66 3.64
N ALA A 93 -2.80 -8.76 2.66
CA ALA A 93 -3.96 -8.13 2.01
C ALA A 93 -4.80 -9.15 1.23
N ILE A 94 -4.14 -10.07 0.53
CA ILE A 94 -4.81 -11.17 -0.20
C ILE A 94 -5.51 -12.12 0.78
N ASP A 95 -4.85 -12.48 1.87
CA ASP A 95 -5.43 -13.32 2.93
C ASP A 95 -6.66 -12.65 3.57
N ALA A 96 -6.63 -11.32 3.76
CA ALA A 96 -7.77 -10.56 4.25
C ALA A 96 -8.94 -10.58 3.26
N ARG A 97 -8.69 -10.29 1.97
CA ARG A 97 -9.71 -10.36 0.91
C ARG A 97 -10.35 -11.74 0.85
N ASN A 98 -9.53 -12.79 0.83
CA ASN A 98 -10.01 -14.17 0.73
C ASN A 98 -10.87 -14.55 1.94
N ALA A 99 -10.45 -14.18 3.15
CA ALA A 99 -11.23 -14.42 4.36
C ALA A 99 -12.57 -13.66 4.36
N TYR A 100 -12.59 -12.41 3.90
CA TYR A 100 -13.80 -11.61 3.74
C TYR A 100 -14.77 -12.24 2.73
N MET A 101 -14.27 -12.69 1.57
CA MET A 101 -15.09 -13.32 0.54
C MET A 101 -15.69 -14.66 1.02
N GLN A 102 -14.92 -15.47 1.77
CA GLN A 102 -15.42 -16.71 2.36
C GLN A 102 -16.55 -16.44 3.36
N LYS A 103 -16.38 -15.45 4.26
CA LYS A 103 -17.41 -14.99 5.21
C LYS A 103 -18.69 -14.54 4.50
N SER A 104 -18.53 -13.73 3.45
CA SER A 104 -19.65 -13.17 2.68
C SER A 104 -20.43 -14.25 1.92
N ASN A 105 -19.74 -15.21 1.29
CA ASN A 105 -20.38 -16.31 0.57
C ASN A 105 -21.18 -17.25 1.48
N MET A 106 -20.74 -17.47 2.72
CA MET A 106 -21.52 -18.24 3.71
C MET A 106 -22.82 -17.52 4.12
N SER A 107 -22.83 -16.18 4.14
CA SER A 107 -24.02 -15.40 4.52
C SER A 107 -25.12 -15.42 3.43
N CYS A 108 -24.73 -15.51 2.15
CA CYS A 108 -25.65 -15.57 1.01
C CYS A 108 -26.37 -16.93 0.84
N ALA A 109 -26.02 -17.94 1.64
CA ALA A 109 -26.72 -19.23 1.64
C ALA A 109 -28.10 -19.20 2.32
N ASN A 110 -28.45 -18.08 2.99
CA ASN A 110 -29.78 -17.81 3.55
C ASN A 110 -30.39 -16.55 2.89
N PRO A 111 -31.29 -16.70 1.90
CA PRO A 111 -31.82 -15.57 1.12
C PRO A 111 -32.78 -14.63 1.90
N SER A 112 -33.10 -14.93 3.17
CA SER A 112 -34.16 -14.25 3.91
C SER A 112 -33.72 -13.04 4.74
N SER A 113 -32.44 -12.68 4.73
CA SER A 113 -31.90 -11.54 5.49
C SER A 113 -30.82 -10.79 4.72
N VAL A 114 -31.17 -10.26 3.55
CA VAL A 114 -30.27 -9.34 2.82
C VAL A 114 -30.65 -7.91 3.18
N THR A 115 -30.19 -7.45 4.33
CA THR A 115 -29.88 -6.02 4.51
C THR A 115 -28.43 -5.83 4.12
N SER A 116 -28.22 -5.64 2.82
CA SER A 116 -27.16 -4.85 2.18
C SER A 116 -25.85 -4.69 2.96
N SER A 117 -24.97 -5.69 2.97
CA SER A 117 -23.64 -5.54 3.55
C SER A 117 -22.65 -4.96 2.53
N ALA A 118 -22.66 -3.62 2.46
CA ALA A 118 -21.56 -2.66 2.33
C ALA A 118 -20.47 -2.74 1.22
N CYS A 119 -20.22 -3.84 0.50
CA CYS A 119 -19.26 -3.85 -0.63
C CYS A 119 -20.01 -3.90 -1.96
N HIS A 120 -19.68 -2.99 -2.87
CA HIS A 120 -20.29 -2.90 -4.20
C HIS A 120 -19.78 -3.99 -5.15
N LEU A 121 -18.58 -4.50 -4.89
CA LEU A 121 -17.92 -5.50 -5.72
C LEU A 121 -18.13 -6.93 -5.18
N ARG A 122 -18.26 -7.89 -6.09
CA ARG A 122 -18.25 -9.32 -5.73
C ARG A 122 -16.89 -9.78 -5.18
N GLN A 123 -15.83 -9.08 -5.55
CA GLN A 123 -14.47 -9.30 -5.11
C GLN A 123 -13.83 -7.92 -4.92
N PRO A 124 -13.48 -7.53 -3.68
CA PRO A 124 -12.72 -6.32 -3.43
C PRO A 124 -11.39 -6.33 -4.21
N LEU A 125 -10.97 -5.17 -4.69
CA LEU A 125 -9.70 -5.01 -5.41
C LEU A 125 -8.56 -4.80 -4.40
N ILE A 126 -7.36 -5.23 -4.79
CA ILE A 126 -6.13 -4.97 -4.04
C ILE A 126 -5.24 -4.04 -4.86
N ALA A 127 -4.95 -2.89 -4.28
CA ALA A 127 -4.01 -1.92 -4.81
C ALA A 127 -2.67 -2.03 -4.07
N VAL A 128 -1.57 -2.20 -4.78
CA VAL A 128 -0.25 -2.14 -4.13
C VAL A 128 0.14 -0.69 -3.92
N SER A 129 0.16 -0.26 -2.66
CA SER A 129 0.54 1.09 -2.24
C SER A 129 2.03 1.34 -2.47
N LEU A 130 2.34 2.46 -3.11
CA LEU A 130 3.68 2.96 -3.38
C LEU A 130 3.72 4.46 -3.07
N GLY A 131 4.31 4.86 -1.94
CA GLY A 131 4.50 6.26 -1.60
C GLY A 131 5.50 7.00 -2.49
N SER A 132 5.67 8.30 -2.28
CA SER A 132 6.73 9.08 -2.94
C SER A 132 8.14 8.62 -2.52
N ILE A 133 9.17 9.10 -3.22
CA ILE A 133 10.56 9.00 -2.80
C ILE A 133 10.70 9.47 -1.34
N GLY A 134 10.07 10.60 -1.01
CA GLY A 134 10.12 11.18 0.34
C GLY A 134 9.60 10.25 1.43
N ALA A 135 8.55 9.48 1.14
CA ALA A 135 8.03 8.48 2.07
C ALA A 135 9.10 7.44 2.41
N THR A 136 9.89 7.00 1.42
CA THR A 136 10.97 6.01 1.64
C THR A 136 12.18 6.57 2.39
N LEU A 137 12.30 7.89 2.53
CA LEU A 137 13.34 8.55 3.31
C LEU A 137 12.99 8.68 4.80
N GLY A 138 11.71 8.53 5.16
CA GLY A 138 11.26 8.60 6.56
C GLY A 138 11.45 9.98 7.23
N ASN A 139 11.58 11.05 6.43
CA ASN A 139 11.89 12.40 6.90
C ASN A 139 10.77 13.42 6.63
N CYS A 140 9.55 12.95 6.36
CA CYS A 140 8.38 13.76 6.04
C CYS A 140 8.51 14.61 4.74
N SER A 141 9.49 14.33 3.88
CA SER A 141 9.64 15.05 2.61
C SER A 141 8.54 14.72 1.59
N GLU A 142 7.73 13.70 1.83
CA GLU A 142 6.51 13.38 1.08
C GLU A 142 5.47 14.51 1.09
N TYR A 143 5.54 15.45 2.04
CA TYR A 143 4.63 16.61 2.11
C TYR A 143 5.23 17.90 1.51
N THR A 144 6.52 17.88 1.15
CA THR A 144 7.23 19.08 0.68
C THR A 144 7.85 18.92 -0.71
N GLY A 145 8.08 17.67 -1.15
CA GLY A 145 8.86 17.37 -2.35
C GLY A 145 10.36 17.70 -2.21
N ALA A 146 10.81 18.09 -1.02
CA ALA A 146 12.20 18.40 -0.73
C ALA A 146 12.99 17.11 -0.42
N PHE A 147 13.14 16.24 -1.43
CA PHE A 147 13.85 14.96 -1.31
C PHE A 147 15.36 15.09 -1.05
N GLY A 148 15.87 16.32 -0.99
CA GLY A 148 17.29 16.66 -0.92
C GLY A 148 17.75 17.44 -2.17
N HIS A 149 18.76 18.28 -2.02
CA HIS A 149 19.39 18.97 -3.15
C HIS A 149 20.27 17.97 -3.87
N GLU A 150 19.80 17.29 -4.93
CA GLU A 150 20.61 16.67 -6.00
C GLU A 150 19.87 15.68 -6.94
N LEU A 151 18.60 15.32 -6.70
CA LEU A 151 17.93 14.35 -7.58
C LEU A 151 17.63 14.94 -8.97
N MET A 152 18.30 14.41 -9.99
CA MET A 152 17.99 14.68 -11.40
C MET A 152 16.77 13.84 -11.83
N PRO A 153 16.05 14.23 -12.90
CA PRO A 153 14.94 13.43 -13.43
C PRO A 153 15.32 11.97 -13.76
N SER A 154 16.57 11.73 -14.17
CA SER A 154 17.10 10.38 -14.39
C SER A 154 17.12 9.55 -13.11
N ASP A 155 17.49 10.15 -11.98
CA ASP A 155 17.65 9.47 -10.70
C ASP A 155 16.29 9.09 -10.14
N ILE A 156 15.29 9.97 -10.31
CA ILE A 156 13.90 9.72 -9.92
C ILE A 156 13.32 8.56 -10.74
N LYS A 157 13.56 8.54 -12.06
CA LYS A 157 13.14 7.43 -12.91
C LYS A 157 13.81 6.11 -12.47
N GLU A 158 15.13 6.12 -12.27
CA GLU A 158 15.89 4.93 -11.89
C GLU A 158 15.40 4.37 -10.54
N PHE A 159 15.12 5.25 -9.57
CA PHE A 159 14.53 4.89 -8.29
C PHE A 159 13.22 4.11 -8.48
N HIS A 160 12.28 4.65 -9.25
CA HIS A 160 10.98 3.99 -9.49
C HIS A 160 11.14 2.71 -10.31
N GLN A 161 12.06 2.65 -11.27
CA GLN A 161 12.38 1.42 -12.00
C GLN A 161 12.91 0.32 -11.08
N ARG A 162 13.82 0.65 -10.15
CA ARG A 162 14.35 -0.30 -9.17
C ARG A 162 13.24 -0.77 -8.23
N ARG A 163 12.40 0.14 -7.74
CA ARG A 163 11.27 -0.19 -6.86
C ARG A 163 10.27 -1.11 -7.54
N LEU A 164 9.90 -0.81 -8.79
CA LEU A 164 9.03 -1.66 -9.60
C LEU A 164 9.67 -3.03 -9.88
N SER A 165 10.98 -3.08 -10.14
CA SER A 165 11.71 -4.34 -10.33
C SER A 165 11.66 -5.23 -9.09
N VAL A 166 11.80 -4.65 -7.90
CA VAL A 166 11.62 -5.37 -6.62
C VAL A 166 10.18 -5.86 -6.46
N LEU A 167 9.19 -5.00 -6.73
CA LEU A 167 7.79 -5.39 -6.67
C LEU A 167 7.48 -6.54 -7.64
N LEU A 168 8.00 -6.51 -8.87
CA LEU A 168 7.83 -7.60 -9.82
C LEU A 168 8.40 -8.93 -9.28
N LYS A 169 9.55 -8.90 -8.59
CA LYS A 169 10.08 -10.11 -7.91
C LYS A 169 9.11 -10.64 -6.85
N CYS A 170 8.43 -9.76 -6.10
CA CYS A 170 7.38 -10.15 -5.16
C CYS A 170 6.18 -10.76 -5.89
N LEU A 171 5.66 -10.08 -6.92
CA LEU A 171 4.43 -10.50 -7.62
C LEU A 171 4.60 -11.76 -8.47
N GLN A 172 5.84 -12.13 -8.84
CA GLN A 172 6.15 -13.39 -9.50
C GLN A 172 6.06 -14.61 -8.59
N LYS A 173 5.89 -14.45 -7.26
CA LYS A 173 5.67 -15.58 -6.36
C LYS A 173 4.35 -16.27 -6.73
N PRO A 174 4.30 -17.61 -6.88
CA PRO A 174 3.12 -18.31 -7.37
C PRO A 174 1.82 -18.02 -6.60
N TYR A 175 1.92 -17.78 -5.29
CA TYR A 175 0.76 -17.50 -4.44
C TYR A 175 0.28 -16.03 -4.50
N LEU A 176 1.01 -15.13 -5.15
CA LEU A 176 0.61 -13.74 -5.41
C LEU A 176 0.19 -13.50 -6.87
N GLN A 177 0.44 -14.47 -7.75
CA GLN A 177 0.20 -14.32 -9.19
C GLN A 177 -1.29 -14.04 -9.47
N ASN A 178 -1.56 -13.01 -10.26
CA ASN A 178 -2.91 -12.55 -10.63
C ASN A 178 -3.81 -12.19 -9.43
N GLN A 179 -3.22 -11.87 -8.28
CA GLN A 179 -3.97 -11.44 -7.09
C GLN A 179 -4.04 -9.93 -6.92
N ILE A 180 -3.16 -9.18 -7.59
CA ILE A 180 -3.09 -7.72 -7.52
C ILE A 180 -3.77 -7.11 -8.72
N ASP A 181 -4.60 -6.10 -8.46
CA ASP A 181 -5.50 -5.52 -9.44
C ASP A 181 -4.94 -4.21 -10.03
N ILE A 182 -4.23 -3.41 -9.21
CA ILE A 182 -3.70 -2.10 -9.61
C ILE A 182 -2.51 -1.67 -8.76
N LEU A 183 -1.66 -0.79 -9.28
CA LEU A 183 -0.66 -0.08 -8.48
C LEU A 183 -1.20 1.29 -8.03
N ALA A 184 -0.89 1.69 -6.81
CA ALA A 184 -1.33 2.94 -6.22
C ALA A 184 -0.12 3.80 -5.87
N PHE A 185 0.27 4.71 -6.76
CA PHE A 185 1.23 5.74 -6.40
C PHE A 185 0.50 6.84 -5.65
N GLU A 186 0.86 7.08 -4.39
CA GLU A 186 0.07 7.97 -3.53
C GLU A 186 0.94 8.91 -2.70
N THR A 187 0.35 10.05 -2.35
CA THR A 187 1.04 11.15 -1.66
C THR A 187 2.28 11.60 -2.42
N ILE A 188 2.11 11.86 -3.73
CA ILE A 188 3.18 12.34 -4.61
C ILE A 188 3.21 13.88 -4.57
N PRO A 189 4.24 14.51 -4.00
CA PRO A 189 4.29 15.97 -3.83
C PRO A 189 4.86 16.72 -5.03
N SER A 190 5.37 16.01 -6.05
CA SER A 190 6.15 16.61 -7.13
C SER A 190 5.73 16.09 -8.50
N LEU A 191 5.46 17.01 -9.44
CA LEU A 191 5.21 16.66 -10.84
C LEU A 191 6.44 16.06 -11.53
N VAL A 192 7.66 16.43 -11.10
CA VAL A 192 8.88 15.81 -11.61
C VAL A 192 8.94 14.33 -11.21
N GLU A 193 8.43 14.00 -10.02
CA GLU A 193 8.30 12.61 -9.60
C GLU A 193 7.22 11.87 -10.39
N VAL A 194 6.08 12.52 -10.67
CA VAL A 194 5.05 11.97 -11.57
C VAL A 194 5.64 11.59 -12.93
N ASP A 195 6.44 12.47 -13.53
CA ASP A 195 7.12 12.20 -14.80
C ASP A 195 8.08 10.99 -14.68
N GLY A 196 8.79 10.88 -13.56
CA GLY A 196 9.66 9.75 -13.26
C GLY A 196 8.89 8.42 -13.12
N ILE A 197 7.77 8.43 -12.40
CA ILE A 197 6.86 7.28 -12.23
C ILE A 197 6.32 6.83 -13.58
N VAL A 198 5.73 7.76 -14.35
CA VAL A 198 5.16 7.46 -15.67
C VAL A 198 6.23 6.93 -16.62
N SER A 199 7.44 7.47 -16.57
CA SER A 199 8.57 7.01 -17.38
C SER A 199 9.13 5.65 -16.97
N ALA A 200 8.87 5.21 -15.73
CA ALA A 200 9.30 3.91 -15.20
C ALA A 200 8.25 2.81 -15.41
N LEU A 201 6.97 3.16 -15.55
CA LEU A 201 5.88 2.21 -15.75
C LEU A 201 5.82 1.68 -17.19
N GLU A 202 5.80 0.35 -17.34
CA GLU A 202 5.62 -0.32 -18.62
C GLU A 202 4.41 -1.26 -18.56
N HIS A 203 3.33 -0.94 -19.29
CA HIS A 203 2.16 -1.82 -19.48
C HIS A 203 1.43 -2.28 -18.19
N VAL A 204 1.46 -1.49 -17.12
CA VAL A 204 0.74 -1.76 -15.86
C VAL A 204 -0.29 -0.67 -15.59
N HIS A 205 -1.46 -1.05 -15.08
CA HIS A 205 -2.45 -0.09 -14.61
C HIS A 205 -2.04 0.47 -13.25
N ALA A 206 -2.07 1.80 -13.13
CA ALA A 206 -1.79 2.50 -11.89
C ALA A 206 -2.68 3.74 -11.77
N TRP A 207 -2.99 4.15 -10.54
CA TRP A 207 -3.36 5.54 -10.27
C TRP A 207 -2.18 6.30 -9.69
N ILE A 208 -2.24 7.62 -9.80
CA ILE A 208 -1.31 8.55 -9.16
C ILE A 208 -2.15 9.56 -8.39
N SER A 209 -1.97 9.64 -7.07
CA SER A 209 -2.59 10.62 -6.18
C SER A 209 -1.54 11.65 -5.75
N LEU A 210 -1.92 12.92 -5.81
CA LEU A 210 -1.03 14.06 -5.56
C LEU A 210 -1.30 14.67 -4.18
N GLU A 211 -0.24 15.11 -3.51
CA GLU A 211 -0.33 16.01 -2.37
C GLU A 211 -0.29 17.46 -2.89
N ALA A 212 -1.23 18.29 -2.43
CA ALA A 212 -1.34 19.69 -2.88
C ALA A 212 -1.36 20.63 -1.69
N VAL A 213 -0.28 21.39 -1.49
CA VAL A 213 -0.19 22.43 -0.47
C VAL A 213 -0.54 23.77 -1.10
N ASN A 214 -1.55 24.46 -0.55
CA ASN A 214 -1.83 25.84 -0.95
C ASN A 214 -0.82 26.78 -0.28
N LEU A 215 0.13 27.29 -1.05
CA LEU A 215 1.16 28.22 -0.58
C LEU A 215 0.65 29.66 -0.34
N TYR A 216 -0.64 29.92 -0.56
CA TYR A 216 -1.27 31.24 -0.42
C TYR A 216 -2.25 31.38 0.75
N MET A 217 -2.18 30.49 1.74
CA MET A 217 -2.86 30.66 3.05
C MET A 217 -1.82 30.92 4.14
#